data_AF-A0A9C8WFT8-F1
#
_entry.id   AF-A0A9C8WFT8-F1
#
_cell.length_a   1.000
_cell.length_b   1.000
_cell.length_c   1.000
_cell.angle_alpha   90.00
_cell.angle_beta   90.00
_cell.angle_gamma   90.00
#
_symmetry.space_group_name_H-M   'P 1'
#
loop_
_entity.id
_entity.type
_entity.pdbx_description
1 polymer ?
#
loop_
_entity_poly.entity_id
_entity_poly.type
_entity_poly.pdbx_seq_one_letter_code
_entity_poly.pdbx_strand_id
1 'polypeptide(L)'
;NKYKPLMTRVEKEKIDQMIEDSKQKSVVSMATGPLIDDPVSPEITFDDFARVDLRIAKIIKAEHVDGARKLLQLTLDLGGEKRNVFAGIKSAYAPEDLVGKLTVMVANLAPRKMRFGLSEGMVLAAGPGGKDLWVLHPDSGAEPGMRVK
;
A
#
# COMPACT_ATOMS: atom_id res chain seq x y z
N ASN A 1 -53.33 -19.54 15.60
CA ASN A 1 -52.70 -18.67 14.57
C ASN A 1 -52.90 -17.21 14.96
N LYS A 2 -51.89 -16.54 15.52
CA LYS A 2 -51.95 -15.09 15.84
C LYS A 2 -51.18 -14.33 14.76
N TYR A 3 -51.93 -13.70 13.84
CA TYR A 3 -51.40 -12.84 12.79
C TYR A 3 -50.79 -11.58 13.43
N LYS A 4 -49.48 -11.38 13.27
CA LYS A 4 -48.80 -10.14 13.67
C LYS A 4 -48.77 -9.19 12.47
N PRO A 5 -49.19 -7.92 12.62
CA PRO A 5 -49.35 -6.99 11.49
C PRO A 5 -48.01 -6.67 10.81
N LEU A 6 -48.02 -6.75 9.47
CA LEU A 6 -46.88 -6.51 8.58
C LEU A 6 -46.27 -5.10 8.73
N MET A 7 -47.07 -4.09 9.12
CA MET A 7 -46.64 -2.69 9.31
C MET A 7 -45.52 -2.56 10.35
N THR A 8 -45.58 -3.33 11.44
CA THR A 8 -44.58 -3.33 12.51
C THR A 8 -43.20 -3.85 12.11
N ARG A 9 -43.10 -4.64 11.03
CA ARG A 9 -41.81 -5.14 10.51
C ARG A 9 -41.12 -4.12 9.60
N VAL A 10 -41.89 -3.45 8.75
CA VAL A 10 -41.37 -2.42 7.82
C VAL A 10 -40.85 -1.20 8.59
N GLU A 11 -41.49 -0.85 9.71
CA GLU A 11 -40.99 0.21 10.59
C GLU A 11 -39.69 -0.21 11.28
N LYS A 12 -39.58 -1.47 11.74
CA LYS A 12 -38.35 -1.97 12.36
C LYS A 12 -37.17 -2.02 11.38
N GLU A 13 -37.37 -2.50 10.15
CA GLU A 13 -36.33 -2.50 9.11
C GLU A 13 -35.86 -1.09 8.74
N LYS A 14 -36.79 -0.12 8.67
CA LYS A 14 -36.43 1.29 8.43
C LYS A 14 -35.70 1.92 9.62
N ILE A 15 -36.08 1.56 10.84
CA ILE A 15 -35.39 2.02 12.06
C ILE A 15 -33.99 1.42 12.12
N ASP A 16 -33.84 0.13 11.81
CA ASP A 16 -32.55 -0.54 11.77
C ASP A 16 -31.64 0.06 10.67
N GLN A 17 -32.19 0.33 9.47
CA GLN A 17 -31.48 1.06 8.41
C GLN A 17 -31.10 2.48 8.81
N MET A 18 -31.98 3.24 9.47
CA MET A 18 -31.66 4.59 9.95
C MET A 18 -30.61 4.60 11.07
N ILE A 19 -30.55 3.55 11.90
CA ILE A 19 -29.52 3.36 12.92
C ILE A 19 -28.18 2.96 12.27
N GLU A 20 -28.20 2.13 11.23
CA GLU A 20 -27.02 1.70 10.48
C GLU A 20 -26.42 2.84 9.66
N ASP A 21 -27.26 3.61 8.97
CA ASP A 21 -26.89 4.85 8.27
C ASP A 21 -26.35 5.92 9.23
N SER A 22 -26.92 6.03 10.43
CA SER A 22 -26.43 6.95 11.47
C SER A 22 -25.11 6.49 12.07
N LYS A 23 -24.90 5.17 12.25
CA LYS A 23 -23.61 4.61 12.68
C LYS A 23 -22.55 4.87 11.62
N GLN A 24 -22.82 4.58 10.35
CA GLN A 24 -21.89 4.87 9.25
C GLN A 24 -21.58 6.36 9.11
N LYS A 25 -22.57 7.26 9.24
CA LYS A 25 -22.33 8.72 9.24
C LYS A 25 -21.56 9.22 10.46
N SER A 26 -21.69 8.56 11.62
CA SER A 26 -20.97 8.96 12.84
C SER A 26 -19.48 8.61 12.84
N VAL A 27 -19.03 7.66 12.00
CA VAL A 27 -17.60 7.30 11.92
C VAL A 27 -16.81 8.27 11.05
N VAL A 28 -17.46 8.90 10.05
CA VAL A 28 -16.80 9.87 9.14
C VAL A 28 -16.52 11.21 9.85
N SER A 29 -17.21 11.54 10.94
CA SER A 29 -17.14 12.87 11.56
C SER A 29 -15.98 13.10 12.54
N MET A 30 -15.07 12.13 12.73
CA MET A 30 -13.92 12.26 13.65
C MET A 30 -12.53 12.18 12.97
N ALA A 31 -12.47 12.01 11.65
CA ALA A 31 -11.19 11.90 10.96
C ALA A 31 -10.46 13.26 10.90
N THR A 32 -9.25 13.33 11.48
CA THR A 32 -8.31 14.45 11.31
C THR A 32 -7.06 13.96 10.59
N GLY A 33 -6.56 14.71 9.61
CA GLY A 33 -5.33 14.37 8.87
C GLY A 33 -5.59 13.58 7.57
N PRO A 34 -4.61 12.80 7.05
CA PRO A 34 -4.67 12.16 5.72
C PRO A 34 -5.89 11.26 5.46
N LEU A 35 -6.56 10.81 6.52
CA LEU A 35 -7.78 9.98 6.44
C LEU A 35 -8.99 10.72 5.84
N ILE A 36 -8.96 12.06 5.74
CA ILE A 36 -10.00 12.85 5.07
C ILE A 36 -9.93 12.65 3.55
N ASP A 37 -8.72 12.67 3.00
CA ASP A 37 -8.48 12.57 1.55
C ASP A 37 -8.46 11.11 1.06
N ASP A 38 -7.96 10.19 1.89
CA ASP A 38 -7.89 8.75 1.59
C ASP A 38 -8.41 7.92 2.78
N PRO A 39 -9.73 7.66 2.86
CA PRO A 39 -10.32 6.91 3.96
C PRO A 39 -9.89 5.45 3.94
N VAL A 40 -9.87 4.82 5.13
CA VAL A 40 -9.54 3.39 5.26
C VAL A 40 -10.50 2.55 4.40
N SER A 41 -9.91 1.70 3.56
CA SER A 41 -10.66 0.78 2.71
C SER A 41 -11.45 -0.24 3.53
N PRO A 42 -12.48 -0.88 2.94
CA PRO A 42 -13.22 -1.96 3.60
C PRO A 42 -12.31 -3.09 4.10
N GLU A 43 -12.76 -3.78 5.15
CA GLU A 43 -12.03 -4.91 5.73
C GLU A 43 -11.81 -6.01 4.68
N ILE A 44 -10.61 -6.60 4.70
CA ILE A 44 -10.23 -7.76 3.88
C ILE A 44 -10.00 -8.97 4.78
N THR A 45 -10.04 -10.17 4.18
CA THR A 45 -9.71 -11.40 4.91
C THR A 45 -8.21 -11.54 5.10
N PHE A 46 -7.80 -12.35 6.09
CA PHE A 46 -6.39 -12.69 6.25
C PHE A 46 -5.83 -13.41 5.01
N ASP A 47 -6.65 -14.23 4.33
CA ASP A 47 -6.22 -14.95 3.14
C ASP A 47 -5.87 -13.98 2.00
N ASP A 48 -6.61 -12.88 1.85
CA ASP A 48 -6.29 -11.84 0.87
C ASP A 48 -4.93 -11.17 1.17
N PHE A 49 -4.65 -10.89 2.44
CA PHE A 49 -3.35 -10.37 2.86
C PHE A 49 -2.22 -11.39 2.64
N ALA A 50 -2.43 -12.65 3.03
CA ALA A 50 -1.44 -13.72 2.93
C ALA A 50 -1.04 -14.04 1.47
N ARG A 51 -1.92 -13.72 0.52
CA ARG A 51 -1.64 -13.82 -0.93
C ARG A 51 -0.64 -12.78 -1.41
N VAL A 52 -0.42 -11.67 -0.71
CA VAL A 52 0.60 -10.68 -1.04
C VAL A 52 1.94 -11.14 -0.45
N ASP A 53 2.97 -11.28 -1.28
CA ASP A 53 4.32 -11.61 -0.80
C ASP A 53 5.10 -10.32 -0.59
N LEU A 54 5.10 -9.85 0.66
CA LEU A 54 5.86 -8.69 1.11
C LEU A 54 7.23 -9.14 1.63
N ARG A 55 8.30 -8.54 1.11
CA ARG A 55 9.68 -8.88 1.45
C ARG A 55 10.51 -7.66 1.80
N ILE A 56 11.44 -7.85 2.73
CA ILE A 56 12.53 -6.89 2.94
C ILE A 56 13.54 -7.04 1.81
N ALA A 57 13.92 -5.93 1.20
CA ALA A 57 14.89 -5.89 0.12
C ALA A 57 15.95 -4.81 0.37
N LYS A 58 17.19 -5.09 -0.01
CA LYS A 58 18.27 -4.11 0.02
C LYS A 58 18.38 -3.41 -1.32
N ILE A 59 18.41 -2.07 -1.31
CA ILE A 59 18.67 -1.30 -2.52
C ILE A 59 20.16 -1.37 -2.79
N ILE A 60 20.58 -2.15 -3.78
CA ILE A 60 22.00 -2.30 -4.14
C ILE A 60 22.43 -1.33 -5.25
N LYS A 61 21.48 -0.82 -6.02
CA LYS A 61 21.70 0.18 -7.05
C LYS A 61 20.47 1.07 -7.19
N ALA A 62 20.67 2.35 -7.39
CA ALA A 62 19.62 3.31 -7.70
C ALA A 62 20.12 4.23 -8.82
N GLU A 63 19.29 4.46 -9.84
CA GLU A 63 19.64 5.27 -11.01
C GLU A 63 18.47 6.14 -11.44
N HIS A 64 18.80 7.28 -12.05
CA HIS A 64 17.81 8.06 -12.77
C HIS A 64 17.41 7.33 -14.06
N VAL A 65 16.11 7.42 -14.37
CA VAL A 65 15.59 6.89 -15.64
C VAL A 65 15.53 8.02 -16.65
N ASP A 66 16.27 7.87 -17.74
CA ASP A 66 16.30 8.84 -18.83
C ASP A 66 14.90 8.99 -19.45
N GLY A 67 14.42 10.23 -19.52
CA GLY A 67 13.09 10.54 -20.03
C GLY A 67 11.94 10.28 -19.04
N ALA A 68 12.21 9.83 -17.81
CA ALA A 68 11.19 9.75 -16.76
C ALA A 68 11.31 10.91 -15.75
N ARG A 69 10.22 11.67 -15.60
CA ARG A 69 10.17 12.82 -14.69
C ARG A 69 10.05 12.43 -13.21
N LYS A 70 9.38 11.30 -12.92
CA LYS A 70 9.01 10.88 -11.56
C LYS A 70 9.65 9.54 -11.11
N LEU A 71 10.32 8.82 -12.00
CA LEU A 71 10.79 7.46 -11.73
C LEU A 71 12.28 7.39 -11.43
N LEU A 72 12.64 6.59 -10.45
CA LEU A 72 13.97 6.02 -10.26
C LEU A 72 13.94 4.53 -10.60
N GLN A 73 15.04 4.03 -11.16
CA GLN A 73 15.26 2.60 -11.32
C GLN A 73 16.04 2.09 -10.13
N LEU A 74 15.51 1.09 -9.45
CA LEU A 74 16.16 0.46 -8.30
C LEU A 74 16.45 -1.00 -8.63
N THR A 75 17.67 -1.43 -8.33
CA THR A 75 18.01 -2.86 -8.24
C THR A 75 17.94 -3.25 -6.78
N LEU A 76 17.03 -4.17 -6.48
CA LEU A 76 16.78 -4.70 -5.15
C LEU A 76 17.41 -6.08 -5.01
N ASP A 77 17.99 -6.37 -3.85
CA ASP A 77 18.50 -7.68 -3.46
C ASP A 77 17.65 -8.26 -2.32
N LEU A 78 17.18 -9.48 -2.52
CA LEU A 78 16.37 -10.26 -1.60
C LEU A 78 17.17 -11.36 -0.88
N GLY A 79 18.50 -11.20 -0.78
CA GLY A 79 19.36 -12.18 -0.12
C GLY A 79 19.83 -13.30 -1.04
N GLY A 80 19.99 -13.01 -2.33
CA GLY A 80 20.41 -13.98 -3.36
C GLY A 80 19.66 -13.86 -4.67
N GLU A 81 18.49 -13.21 -4.65
CA GLU A 81 17.71 -12.89 -5.85
C GLU A 81 17.69 -11.38 -6.06
N LYS A 82 17.98 -10.95 -7.29
CA LYS A 82 17.94 -9.53 -7.66
C LYS A 82 16.70 -9.23 -8.48
N ARG A 83 16.05 -8.10 -8.19
CA ARG A 83 14.87 -7.61 -8.90
C ARG A 83 15.06 -6.19 -9.37
N ASN A 84 14.61 -5.91 -10.58
CA ASN A 84 14.55 -4.54 -11.09
C ASN A 84 13.16 -3.94 -10.88
N VAL A 85 13.10 -2.76 -10.26
CA VAL A 85 11.83 -2.06 -10.02
C VAL A 85 11.95 -0.58 -10.36
N PHE A 86 10.84 -0.01 -10.83
CA PHE A 86 10.74 1.44 -11.09
C PHE A 86 9.88 2.09 -10.02
N ALA A 87 10.46 2.99 -9.23
CA ALA A 87 9.80 3.64 -8.10
C ALA A 87 9.52 5.12 -8.39
N GLY A 88 8.30 5.57 -8.09
CA GLY A 88 7.81 6.94 -8.30
C GLY A 88 8.34 7.99 -7.31
N ILE A 89 9.55 7.82 -6.79
CA ILE A 89 10.09 8.56 -5.63
C ILE A 89 11.19 9.58 -5.99
N LYS A 90 11.43 9.81 -7.29
CA LYS A 90 12.49 10.73 -7.78
C LYS A 90 12.37 12.16 -7.25
N SER A 91 11.16 12.59 -6.90
CA SER A 91 10.90 13.93 -6.38
C SER A 91 11.31 14.11 -4.91
N ALA A 92 11.44 13.02 -4.15
CA ALA A 92 11.75 13.04 -2.72
C ALA A 92 13.16 12.54 -2.39
N TYR A 93 13.76 11.69 -3.24
CA TYR A 93 15.06 11.06 -2.96
C TYR A 93 16.03 11.20 -4.11
N ALA A 94 17.30 11.45 -3.80
CA ALA A 94 18.39 11.20 -4.73
C ALA A 94 18.72 9.69 -4.74
N PRO A 95 19.24 9.15 -5.86
CA PRO A 95 19.62 7.74 -5.93
C PRO A 95 20.64 7.35 -4.84
N GLU A 96 21.56 8.27 -4.55
CA GLU A 96 22.68 8.11 -3.61
C GLU A 96 22.18 7.87 -2.18
N ASP A 97 21.06 8.50 -1.82
CA ASP A 97 20.45 8.37 -0.49
C ASP A 97 19.74 7.02 -0.30
N LEU A 98 19.50 6.27 -1.37
CA LEU A 98 18.76 5.02 -1.33
C LEU A 98 19.68 3.80 -1.30
N VAL A 99 20.84 3.88 -1.94
CA VAL A 99 21.79 2.76 -2.02
C VAL A 99 22.22 2.34 -0.61
N GLY A 100 22.16 1.04 -0.35
CA GLY A 100 22.50 0.43 0.93
C GLY A 100 21.33 0.32 1.90
N LYS A 101 20.23 1.06 1.71
CA LYS A 101 19.07 1.00 2.61
C LYS A 101 18.22 -0.25 2.37
N LEU A 102 17.57 -0.72 3.43
CA LEU A 102 16.57 -1.77 3.39
C LEU A 102 15.19 -1.16 3.16
N THR A 103 14.33 -1.78 2.36
CA THR A 103 12.96 -1.33 2.13
C THR A 103 12.00 -2.51 2.04
N VAL A 104 10.70 -2.23 2.04
CA VAL A 104 9.66 -3.23 1.83
C VAL A 104 9.25 -3.22 0.36
N MET A 105 9.19 -4.40 -0.25
CA MET A 105 8.68 -4.58 -1.60
C MET A 105 7.59 -5.65 -1.69
N VAL A 106 6.71 -5.50 -2.67
CA VAL A 106 5.81 -6.57 -3.13
C VAL A 106 6.55 -7.42 -4.15
N ALA A 107 6.84 -8.66 -3.81
CA ALA A 107 7.69 -9.57 -4.59
C ALA A 107 6.92 -10.45 -5.59
N ASN A 108 5.61 -10.66 -5.38
CA ASN A 108 4.78 -11.51 -6.23
C ASN A 108 3.79 -10.72 -7.13
N LEU A 109 4.06 -9.43 -7.36
CA LEU A 109 3.29 -8.64 -8.31
C LEU A 109 3.64 -9.07 -9.74
N ALA A 110 2.63 -9.18 -10.60
CA ALA A 110 2.85 -9.50 -12.01
C ALA A 110 3.82 -8.47 -12.64
N PRO A 111 4.90 -8.91 -13.31
CA PRO A 111 5.86 -8.00 -13.90
C PRO A 111 5.20 -7.04 -14.91
N ARG A 112 5.46 -5.75 -14.76
CA ARG A 112 4.89 -4.72 -15.63
C ARG A 112 5.95 -4.23 -16.62
N LYS A 113 5.70 -4.44 -17.91
CA LYS A 113 6.54 -3.89 -18.98
C LYS A 113 6.33 -2.37 -19.07
N MET A 114 7.41 -1.62 -18.91
CA MET A 114 7.45 -0.17 -19.04
C MET A 114 8.34 0.20 -20.23
N ARG A 115 8.30 1.47 -20.65
CA ARG A 115 9.15 1.98 -21.73
C ARG A 115 10.65 1.76 -21.45
N PHE A 116 11.04 1.72 -20.18
CA PHE A 116 12.43 1.70 -19.73
C PHE A 116 12.93 0.31 -19.31
N GLY A 117 12.06 -0.71 -19.35
CA GLY A 117 12.39 -2.06 -18.91
C GLY A 117 11.22 -2.76 -18.22
N LEU A 118 11.53 -3.88 -17.57
CA LEU A 118 10.56 -4.65 -16.80
C LEU A 118 10.61 -4.24 -15.33
N SER A 119 9.46 -3.89 -14.74
CA SER A 119 9.32 -3.72 -13.28
C SER A 119 8.82 -5.02 -12.69
N GLU A 120 9.60 -5.64 -11.82
CA GLU A 120 9.35 -6.96 -11.24
C GLU A 120 8.83 -6.89 -9.80
N GLY A 121 8.21 -5.78 -9.45
CA GLY A 121 7.74 -5.52 -8.10
C GLY A 121 7.44 -4.05 -7.87
N MET A 122 7.13 -3.72 -6.62
CA MET A 122 6.77 -2.39 -6.18
C MET A 122 7.34 -2.14 -4.78
N VAL A 123 8.03 -1.01 -4.60
CA VAL A 123 8.50 -0.53 -3.30
C VAL A 123 7.37 0.24 -2.61
N LEU A 124 7.26 0.11 -1.30
CA LEU A 124 6.24 0.81 -0.51
C LEU A 124 6.75 2.15 0.02
N ALA A 125 5.94 3.19 -0.17
CA ALA A 125 6.17 4.51 0.36
C ALA A 125 4.84 5.13 0.81
N ALA A 126 4.88 5.98 1.84
CA ALA A 126 3.74 6.73 2.35
C ALA A 126 3.83 8.20 1.90
N GLY A 127 2.69 8.87 1.76
CA GLY A 127 2.61 10.31 1.55
C GLY A 127 1.81 10.73 0.30
N PRO A 128 1.42 12.01 0.20
CA PRO A 128 0.55 12.53 -0.86
C PRO A 128 1.25 12.63 -2.24
N GLY A 129 2.56 12.38 -2.30
CA GLY A 129 3.35 12.43 -3.53
C GLY A 129 4.28 13.63 -3.61
N GLY A 130 5.06 13.70 -4.69
CA GLY A 130 6.03 14.77 -4.88
C GLY A 130 7.20 14.65 -3.90
N LYS A 131 7.48 15.72 -3.14
CA LYS A 131 8.56 15.74 -2.14
C LYS A 131 8.15 15.07 -0.82
N ASP A 132 6.84 15.00 -0.57
CA ASP A 132 6.26 14.42 0.64
C ASP A 132 6.02 12.91 0.41
N LEU A 133 7.12 12.18 0.21
CA LEU A 133 7.13 10.73 0.09
C LEU A 133 8.14 10.13 1.07
N TRP A 134 7.70 9.15 1.84
CA TRP A 134 8.50 8.45 2.84
C TRP A 134 8.58 6.97 2.49
N VAL A 135 9.75 6.52 2.02
CA VAL A 135 9.99 5.10 1.74
C VAL A 135 9.94 4.33 3.07
N LEU A 136 9.26 3.19 3.09
CA LEU A 136 9.17 2.36 4.28
C LEU A 136 10.47 1.58 4.47
N HIS A 137 10.98 1.62 5.71
CA HIS A 137 12.18 0.94 6.15
C HIS A 137 11.84 0.04 7.34
N PRO A 138 12.39 -1.18 7.41
CA PRO A 138 12.25 -2.01 8.60
C PRO A 138 13.14 -1.49 9.73
N ASP A 139 12.81 -1.87 10.96
CA ASP A 139 13.70 -1.69 12.11
C ASP A 139 15.00 -2.49 11.95
N SER A 140 16.00 -2.14 12.77
CA SER A 140 17.31 -2.79 12.77
C SER A 140 17.21 -4.30 13.03
N GLY A 141 18.03 -5.09 12.34
CA GLY A 141 18.07 -6.55 12.47
C GLY A 141 17.24 -7.28 11.40
N ALA A 142 16.45 -6.56 10.61
CA ALA A 142 15.85 -7.13 9.41
C ALA A 142 16.91 -7.44 8.34
N GLU A 143 16.75 -8.56 7.66
CA GLU A 143 17.67 -9.01 6.60
C GLU A 143 16.94 -9.10 5.25
N PRO A 144 17.66 -8.91 4.13
CA PRO A 144 17.11 -9.12 2.80
C PRO A 144 16.48 -10.51 2.64
N GLY A 145 15.29 -10.56 2.05
CA GLY A 145 14.53 -11.79 1.82
C GLY A 145 13.58 -12.19 2.96
N MET A 146 13.69 -11.56 4.14
CA MET A 146 12.74 -11.78 5.24
C MET A 146 11.31 -11.41 4.80
N ARG A 147 10.36 -12.28 5.15
CA ARG A 147 8.93 -12.08 4.85
C ARG A 147 8.29 -11.16 5.89
N VAL A 148 7.54 -10.17 5.39
CA VAL A 148 6.68 -9.30 6.21
C VAL A 148 5.33 -10.00 6.38
N LYS A 149 4.80 -9.99 7.61
CA LYS A 149 3.59 -10.70 8.02
C LYS A 149 2.86 -9.92 9.10
#